data_AF-A0A1A6A1T4-F1
#
_entry.id   AF-A0A1A6A1T4-F1
#
_cell.length_a   1.000
_cell.length_b   1.000
_cell.length_c   1.000
_cell.angle_alpha   90.00
_cell.angle_beta   90.00
_cell.angle_gamma   90.00
#
_symmetry.space_group_name_H-M   'P 1'
#
loop_
_entity.id
_entity.type
_entity.pdbx_description
1 polymer ?
#
loop_
_entity_poly.entity_id
_entity_poly.type
_entity_poly.pdbx_seq_one_letter_code
_entity_poly.pdbx_strand_id
1 'polypeptide(L)'
;MSYLQDRSTPRALTFAELRVSWGCIVDPEKERQVITTLQEDDLLPNEANGAIPFTLKDKGTNFRAVRVCIMRNIFNNIQLPVGTPQFGIVVPQWLQDRPTLASFDDHHVKAQQIKEIGNHLFRRGKFEESLGAYAEAWGALLPYHIHAFASEDMRVLLYGNCEAKIFNNMVIALMEWSRTDAQLAPVSKIALLKLALSCGQIVTDPAQAATLDVGTMFKASRRMIEIATKLQGSSQIAINGHYALDHRSLEHYRFFVEKLKDAPKDKLLFEWDGSLQDKFVHLANSRVV
;
A
#
# COMPACT_ATOMS: atom_id res chain seq x y z
N MET A 1 -2.57 -16.97 21.34
CA MET A 1 -3.17 -18.12 20.63
C MET A 1 -3.11 -17.82 19.14
N SER A 2 -2.28 -18.55 18.40
CA SER A 2 -2.01 -18.34 16.97
C SER A 2 -3.13 -18.97 16.13
N TYR A 3 -4.04 -18.14 15.61
CA TYR A 3 -5.05 -18.54 14.62
C TYR A 3 -4.56 -18.36 13.17
N LEU A 4 -3.25 -18.15 12.97
CA LEU A 4 -2.65 -18.10 11.63
C LEU A 4 -2.19 -19.52 11.27
N GLN A 5 -3.13 -20.32 10.74
CA GLN A 5 -2.81 -21.59 10.08
C GLN A 5 -1.70 -21.36 9.05
N ASP A 6 -0.80 -22.33 8.90
CA ASP A 6 0.30 -22.33 7.92
C ASP A 6 -0.19 -21.86 6.54
N ARG A 7 0.42 -20.78 6.06
CA ARG A 7 0.11 -20.08 4.82
C ARG A 7 0.92 -20.59 3.64
N SER A 8 1.48 -21.79 3.74
CA SER A 8 2.13 -22.50 2.62
C SER A 8 1.24 -22.63 1.39
N THR A 9 -0.08 -22.81 1.57
CA THR A 9 -1.06 -22.86 0.48
C THR A 9 -1.67 -21.48 0.18
N PRO A 10 -1.65 -21.02 -1.08
CA PRO A 10 -2.22 -19.72 -1.44
C PRO A 10 -3.74 -19.69 -1.19
N ARG A 11 -4.21 -18.68 -0.44
CA ARG A 11 -5.64 -18.39 -0.23
C ARG A 11 -5.88 -16.89 -0.12
N ALA A 12 -7.09 -16.44 -0.42
CA ALA A 12 -7.47 -15.05 -0.19
C ALA A 12 -7.17 -14.61 1.26
N LEU A 13 -6.57 -13.42 1.41
CA LEU A 13 -6.43 -12.75 2.71
C LEU A 13 -7.80 -12.46 3.32
N THR A 14 -7.95 -12.69 4.62
CA THR A 14 -9.13 -12.27 5.40
C THR A 14 -9.18 -10.76 5.54
N PHE A 15 -10.32 -10.21 5.97
CA PHE A 15 -10.44 -8.79 6.31
C PHE A 15 -9.42 -8.32 7.33
N ALA A 16 -9.21 -9.10 8.39
CA ALA A 16 -8.31 -8.71 9.46
C ALA A 16 -6.88 -8.62 8.94
N GLU A 17 -6.47 -9.61 8.13
CA GLU A 17 -5.14 -9.62 7.51
C GLU A 17 -4.96 -8.45 6.54
N LEU A 18 -5.97 -8.19 5.70
CA LEU A 18 -6.00 -6.99 4.86
C LEU A 18 -5.93 -5.71 5.69
N ARG A 19 -6.76 -5.59 6.74
CA ARG A 19 -6.78 -4.41 7.60
C ARG A 19 -5.42 -4.14 8.23
N VAL A 20 -4.69 -5.18 8.61
CA VAL A 20 -3.31 -5.04 9.09
C VAL A 20 -2.37 -4.62 7.96
N SER A 21 -2.50 -5.18 6.75
CA SER A 21 -1.76 -4.73 5.55
C SER A 21 -1.99 -3.26 5.19
N TRP A 22 -3.13 -2.70 5.61
CA TRP A 22 -3.68 -1.45 5.06
C TRP A 22 -4.03 -0.38 6.08
N GLY A 23 -3.83 -0.64 7.38
CA GLY A 23 -4.24 0.25 8.48
C GLY A 23 -3.63 1.66 8.41
N CYS A 24 -2.68 1.89 7.51
CA CYS A 24 -1.99 3.14 7.26
C CYS A 24 -2.51 3.97 6.07
N ILE A 25 -3.40 3.42 5.21
CA ILE A 25 -3.86 4.11 3.98
C ILE A 25 -5.28 4.67 4.13
N VAL A 26 -6.11 4.03 4.94
CA VAL A 26 -7.54 4.36 5.02
C VAL A 26 -7.79 5.28 6.22
N ASP A 27 -8.29 6.48 5.93
CA ASP A 27 -8.90 7.37 6.92
C ASP A 27 -9.98 6.59 7.71
N PRO A 28 -9.94 6.54 9.06
CA PRO A 28 -10.91 5.80 9.88
C PRO A 28 -12.38 6.15 9.61
N GLU A 29 -12.67 7.36 9.14
CA GLU A 29 -14.03 7.77 8.77
C GLU A 29 -14.44 7.20 7.41
N LYS A 30 -13.52 7.19 6.44
CA LYS A 30 -13.73 6.51 5.15
C LYS A 30 -13.75 4.99 5.30
N GLU A 31 -12.98 4.43 6.22
CA GLU A 31 -13.03 3.01 6.58
C GLU A 31 -14.44 2.66 7.08
N ARG A 32 -14.99 3.46 8.00
CA ARG A 32 -16.36 3.31 8.49
C ARG A 32 -17.39 3.43 7.38
N GLN A 33 -17.28 4.44 6.52
CA GLN A 33 -18.19 4.59 5.37
C GLN A 33 -18.11 3.39 4.41
N VAL A 34 -16.90 2.92 4.07
CA VAL A 34 -16.72 1.74 3.21
C VAL A 34 -17.31 0.50 3.89
N ILE A 35 -17.10 0.30 5.19
CA ILE A 35 -17.71 -0.79 5.95
C ILE A 35 -19.24 -0.69 5.93
N THR A 36 -19.81 0.49 6.14
CA THR A 36 -21.27 0.72 6.11
C THR A 36 -21.85 0.50 4.72
N THR A 37 -21.24 1.05 3.67
CA THR A 37 -21.70 0.84 2.28
C THR A 37 -21.59 -0.63 1.86
N LEU A 38 -20.53 -1.33 2.28
CA LEU A 38 -20.40 -2.76 2.03
C LEU A 38 -21.37 -3.61 2.84
N GLN A 39 -21.85 -3.13 3.99
CA GLN A 39 -22.92 -3.77 4.74
C GLN A 39 -24.29 -3.55 4.10
N GLU A 40 -24.50 -2.42 3.42
CA GLU A 40 -25.77 -2.07 2.76
C GLU A 40 -25.91 -2.68 1.36
N ASP A 41 -24.83 -2.69 0.55
CA ASP A 41 -24.82 -3.33 -0.79
C ASP A 41 -24.81 -4.88 -0.71
N ASP A 42 -24.65 -5.44 0.49
CA ASP A 42 -24.69 -6.87 0.80
C ASP A 42 -26.04 -7.38 1.30
N LEU A 43 -27.02 -6.49 1.44
CA LEU A 43 -28.40 -6.95 1.60
C LEU A 43 -28.87 -7.40 0.23
N LEU A 44 -29.14 -8.71 0.11
CA LEU A 44 -29.99 -9.28 -0.93
C LEU A 44 -31.19 -8.34 -1.17
N PRO A 45 -31.70 -8.22 -2.43
CA PRO A 45 -32.91 -7.45 -2.68
C PRO A 45 -33.99 -7.81 -1.65
N ASN A 46 -34.69 -6.79 -1.14
CA ASN A 46 -35.63 -6.80 -0.01
C ASN A 46 -36.76 -7.87 -0.05
N GLU A 47 -36.75 -8.74 -1.05
CA GLU A 47 -37.68 -9.83 -1.31
C GLU A 47 -37.35 -11.12 -0.53
N ALA A 48 -36.20 -11.20 0.16
CA ALA A 48 -35.80 -12.37 0.97
C ALA A 48 -36.26 -12.31 2.46
N ASN A 49 -37.37 -11.63 2.76
CA ASN A 49 -37.99 -11.56 4.09
C ASN A 49 -38.73 -12.87 4.48
N GLY A 50 -38.02 -13.99 4.44
CA GLY A 50 -38.49 -15.31 4.88
C GLY A 50 -37.57 -15.87 5.96
N ALA A 51 -38.05 -15.90 7.20
CA ALA A 51 -37.35 -16.28 8.41
C ALA A 51 -36.52 -17.59 8.30
N ILE A 52 -35.19 -17.48 8.32
CA ILE A 52 -34.29 -18.56 8.74
C ILE A 52 -33.13 -17.95 9.57
N PRO A 53 -32.78 -18.49 10.74
CA PRO A 53 -31.65 -18.01 11.53
C PRO A 53 -30.34 -18.31 10.79
N PHE A 54 -29.62 -17.26 10.41
CA PHE A 54 -28.37 -17.34 9.65
C PHE A 54 -27.27 -18.00 10.48
N THR A 55 -26.80 -19.17 10.05
CA THR A 55 -25.55 -19.77 10.53
C THR A 55 -24.41 -19.32 9.60
N LEU A 56 -23.33 -18.81 10.17
CA LEU A 56 -22.11 -18.35 9.49
C LEU A 56 -21.37 -19.51 8.80
N LYS A 57 -21.88 -20.04 7.69
CA LYS A 57 -21.17 -21.09 6.93
C LYS A 57 -20.87 -20.81 5.46
N ASP A 58 -21.42 -19.76 4.86
CA ASP A 58 -21.01 -19.32 3.52
C ASP A 58 -20.63 -17.84 3.53
N LYS A 59 -19.33 -17.55 3.72
CA LYS A 59 -18.76 -16.19 3.79
C LYS A 59 -17.63 -16.00 2.77
N GLY A 60 -17.93 -16.26 1.49
CA GLY A 60 -16.96 -16.15 0.40
C GLY A 60 -16.82 -14.77 -0.22
N THR A 61 -17.76 -13.84 -0.02
CA THR A 61 -17.99 -12.80 -1.04
C THR A 61 -17.69 -11.34 -0.69
N ASN A 62 -17.14 -10.97 0.49
CA ASN A 62 -17.04 -9.52 0.83
C ASN A 62 -15.74 -8.93 1.35
N PHE A 63 -14.60 -9.42 0.86
CA PHE A 63 -13.30 -8.74 1.06
C PHE A 63 -12.65 -8.24 -0.24
N ARG A 64 -13.32 -8.54 -1.34
CA ARG A 64 -12.98 -8.20 -2.71
C ARG A 64 -13.48 -6.79 -3.07
N ALA A 65 -14.69 -6.43 -2.64
CA ALA A 65 -15.28 -5.09 -2.82
C ALA A 65 -14.59 -3.99 -1.99
N VAL A 66 -14.02 -4.33 -0.81
CA VAL A 66 -13.21 -3.40 0.02
C VAL A 66 -11.95 -2.94 -0.73
N ARG A 67 -11.22 -3.89 -1.34
CA ARG A 67 -9.98 -3.63 -2.10
C ARG A 67 -10.25 -2.72 -3.29
N VAL A 68 -11.38 -2.93 -3.96
CA VAL A 68 -11.89 -2.08 -5.03
C VAL A 68 -12.27 -0.71 -4.50
N CYS A 69 -13.03 -0.60 -3.41
CA CYS A 69 -13.41 0.70 -2.85
C CYS A 69 -12.22 1.57 -2.42
N ILE A 70 -11.14 0.97 -1.91
CA ILE A 70 -9.94 1.71 -1.50
C ILE A 70 -9.13 2.15 -2.73
N MET A 71 -8.85 1.26 -3.68
CA MET A 71 -8.20 1.61 -4.95
C MET A 71 -9.05 2.61 -5.76
N ARG A 72 -10.37 2.41 -5.80
CA ARG A 72 -11.35 3.33 -6.37
C ARG A 72 -11.33 4.67 -5.66
N ASN A 73 -11.24 4.75 -4.34
CA ASN A 73 -11.16 6.03 -3.63
C ASN A 73 -9.80 6.72 -3.81
N ILE A 74 -8.74 5.95 -3.98
CA ILE A 74 -7.40 6.41 -4.32
C ILE A 74 -7.37 7.03 -5.73
N PHE A 75 -8.03 6.40 -6.70
CA PHE A 75 -7.97 6.77 -8.12
C PHE A 75 -9.16 7.60 -8.63
N ASN A 76 -10.37 7.46 -8.09
CA ASN A 76 -11.56 8.24 -8.51
C ASN A 76 -11.62 9.64 -7.89
N ASN A 77 -10.84 9.93 -6.84
CA ASN A 77 -10.67 11.30 -6.35
C ASN A 77 -9.68 12.11 -7.22
N ILE A 78 -9.07 11.47 -8.22
CA ILE A 78 -8.29 12.13 -9.27
C ILE A 78 -9.23 12.24 -10.46
N GLN A 79 -9.62 13.48 -10.83
CA GLN A 79 -10.28 13.68 -12.13
C GLN A 79 -9.26 13.36 -13.22
N LEU A 80 -9.35 12.15 -13.79
CA LEU A 80 -8.52 11.72 -14.90
C LEU A 80 -9.09 12.26 -16.22
N PRO A 81 -8.24 12.57 -17.23
CA PRO A 81 -8.69 12.96 -18.55
C PRO A 81 -9.59 11.90 -19.21
N VAL A 82 -10.53 12.37 -20.04
CA VAL A 82 -11.41 11.50 -20.84
C VAL A 82 -10.56 10.68 -21.84
N GLY A 83 -10.71 9.35 -21.84
CA GLY A 83 -10.02 8.44 -22.77
C GLY A 83 -8.91 7.59 -22.15
N THR A 84 -8.60 7.82 -20.87
CA THR A 84 -7.69 6.97 -20.10
C THR A 84 -8.32 5.59 -19.89
N PRO A 85 -7.60 4.46 -20.11
CA PRO A 85 -8.17 3.14 -19.83
C PRO A 85 -8.58 3.11 -18.37
N GLN A 86 -9.89 3.09 -18.13
CA GLN A 86 -10.41 3.05 -16.78
C GLN A 86 -9.90 1.76 -16.14
N PHE A 87 -9.33 1.86 -14.94
CA PHE A 87 -8.94 0.71 -14.12
C PHE A 87 -10.07 -0.33 -13.98
N GLY A 88 -11.32 0.03 -14.29
CA GLY A 88 -12.47 -0.87 -14.41
C GLY A 88 -12.31 -2.09 -15.34
N ILE A 89 -11.33 -2.12 -16.25
CA ILE A 89 -11.03 -3.33 -17.07
C ILE A 89 -10.05 -4.27 -16.34
N VAL A 90 -9.06 -3.71 -15.66
CA VAL A 90 -7.99 -4.46 -14.99
C VAL A 90 -8.47 -5.05 -13.66
N VAL A 91 -9.33 -4.30 -12.97
CA VAL A 91 -9.95 -4.69 -11.69
C VAL A 91 -10.64 -6.06 -11.81
N PRO A 92 -11.58 -6.35 -12.73
CA PRO A 92 -12.19 -7.67 -12.93
C PRO A 92 -11.24 -8.88 -13.03
N GLN A 93 -10.03 -8.72 -13.59
CA GLN A 93 -9.04 -9.80 -13.66
C GLN A 93 -8.32 -10.02 -12.32
N TRP A 94 -7.95 -8.95 -11.61
CA TRP A 94 -7.42 -9.03 -10.24
C TRP A 94 -8.44 -9.56 -9.24
N LEU A 95 -9.71 -9.44 -9.60
CA LEU A 95 -10.84 -9.86 -8.83
C LEU A 95 -11.03 -11.39 -8.85
N GLN A 96 -10.44 -12.17 -9.75
CA GLN A 96 -10.69 -13.63 -9.76
C GLN A 96 -10.31 -14.29 -8.41
N ASP A 97 -11.28 -14.96 -7.75
CA ASP A 97 -11.16 -15.47 -6.36
C ASP A 97 -10.17 -16.62 -6.19
N ARG A 98 -9.67 -17.17 -7.29
CA ARG A 98 -8.71 -18.27 -7.27
C ARG A 98 -7.33 -17.72 -7.61
N PRO A 99 -6.32 -17.96 -6.76
CA PRO A 99 -4.93 -17.81 -7.16
C PRO A 99 -4.77 -18.51 -8.51
N THR A 100 -4.41 -17.75 -9.54
CA THR A 100 -4.15 -18.29 -10.87
C THR A 100 -2.80 -18.98 -10.95
N LEU A 101 -1.95 -18.74 -9.95
CA LEU A 101 -0.62 -19.31 -9.80
C LEU A 101 -0.62 -20.32 -8.64
N ALA A 102 0.22 -21.34 -8.79
CA ALA A 102 0.20 -22.52 -7.92
C ALA A 102 1.00 -22.32 -6.63
N SER A 103 2.01 -21.45 -6.64
CA SER A 103 2.96 -21.33 -5.55
C SER A 103 3.32 -19.88 -5.19
N PHE A 104 3.90 -19.74 -4.00
CA PHE A 104 4.51 -18.50 -3.53
C PHE A 104 5.56 -17.96 -4.50
N ASP A 105 6.45 -18.82 -4.99
CA ASP A 105 7.53 -18.42 -5.90
C ASP A 105 6.98 -17.91 -7.22
N ASP A 106 5.92 -18.53 -7.76
CA ASP A 106 5.26 -18.07 -8.98
C ASP A 106 4.68 -16.65 -8.80
N HIS A 107 4.00 -16.42 -7.68
CA HIS A 107 3.45 -15.10 -7.33
C HIS A 107 4.56 -14.04 -7.18
N HIS A 108 5.66 -14.40 -6.51
CA HIS A 108 6.82 -13.52 -6.35
C HIS A 108 7.48 -13.16 -7.69
N VAL A 109 7.76 -14.17 -8.54
CA VAL A 109 8.36 -13.99 -9.86
C VAL A 109 7.44 -13.12 -10.74
N LYS A 110 6.13 -13.39 -10.74
CA LYS A 110 5.15 -12.60 -11.49
C LYS A 110 5.14 -11.14 -11.04
N ALA A 111 5.11 -10.89 -9.73
CA ALA A 111 5.20 -9.54 -9.17
C ALA A 111 6.49 -8.82 -9.58
N GLN A 112 7.64 -9.50 -9.52
CA GLN A 112 8.92 -8.93 -9.96
C GLN A 112 8.91 -8.57 -11.45
N GLN A 113 8.42 -9.47 -12.31
CA GLN A 113 8.32 -9.23 -13.75
C GLN A 113 7.46 -8.00 -14.06
N ILE A 114 6.27 -7.90 -13.45
CA ILE A 114 5.38 -6.76 -13.67
C ILE A 114 5.99 -5.47 -13.10
N LYS A 115 6.64 -5.53 -11.93
CA LYS A 115 7.34 -4.39 -11.35
C LYS A 115 8.44 -3.87 -12.30
N GLU A 116 9.18 -4.75 -12.99
CA GLU A 116 10.15 -4.31 -14.00
C GLU A 116 9.49 -3.68 -15.23
N ILE A 117 8.31 -4.16 -15.66
CA ILE A 117 7.50 -3.46 -16.68
C ILE A 117 7.16 -2.04 -16.21
N GLY A 118 6.72 -1.89 -14.96
CA GLY A 118 6.48 -0.58 -14.34
C GLY A 118 7.74 0.31 -14.36
N ASN A 119 8.91 -0.24 -14.02
CA ASN A 119 10.18 0.49 -14.09
C ASN A 119 10.49 0.97 -15.51
N HIS A 120 10.25 0.14 -16.53
CA HIS A 120 10.44 0.51 -17.93
C HIS A 120 9.48 1.62 -18.38
N LEU A 121 8.21 1.55 -17.98
CA LEU A 121 7.21 2.59 -18.26
C LEU A 121 7.58 3.91 -17.57
N PHE A 122 7.99 3.85 -16.31
CA PHE A 122 8.42 5.02 -15.53
C PHE A 122 9.61 5.73 -16.20
N ARG A 123 10.65 4.99 -16.65
CA ARG A 123 11.81 5.57 -17.36
C ARG A 123 11.43 6.26 -18.67
N ARG A 124 10.30 5.90 -19.27
CA ARG A 124 9.76 6.52 -20.50
C ARG A 124 8.85 7.72 -20.21
N GLY A 125 8.69 8.13 -18.96
CA GLY A 125 7.80 9.22 -18.55
C GLY A 125 6.31 8.84 -18.56
N LYS A 126 5.98 7.56 -18.75
CA LYS A 126 4.60 7.04 -18.71
C LYS A 126 4.20 6.74 -17.27
N PHE A 127 4.07 7.79 -16.46
CA PHE A 127 3.91 7.64 -15.00
C PHE A 127 2.60 6.97 -14.60
N GLU A 128 1.49 7.30 -15.25
CA GLU A 128 0.20 6.64 -15.01
C GLU A 128 0.24 5.15 -15.34
N GLU A 129 0.71 4.80 -16.55
CA GLU A 129 0.85 3.39 -16.97
C GLU A 129 1.79 2.63 -16.01
N SER A 130 2.86 3.28 -15.55
CA SER A 130 3.78 2.68 -14.57
C SER A 130 3.10 2.40 -13.23
N LEU A 131 2.20 3.29 -12.80
CA LEU A 131 1.43 3.11 -11.57
C LEU A 131 0.44 1.95 -11.69
N GLY A 132 -0.21 1.81 -12.86
CA GLY A 132 -1.04 0.64 -13.16
C GLY A 132 -0.26 -0.66 -13.07
N ALA A 133 0.95 -0.71 -13.65
CA ALA A 133 1.82 -1.87 -13.55
C ALA A 133 2.28 -2.14 -12.10
N TYR A 134 2.66 -1.12 -11.33
CA TYR A 134 3.01 -1.34 -9.92
C TYR A 134 1.83 -1.87 -9.10
N ALA A 135 0.63 -1.38 -9.36
CA ALA A 135 -0.58 -1.87 -8.70
C ALA A 135 -0.86 -3.34 -9.07
N GLU A 136 -0.66 -3.71 -10.33
CA GLU A 136 -0.74 -5.11 -10.77
C GLU A 136 0.34 -5.99 -10.12
N ALA A 137 1.58 -5.50 -10.04
CA ALA A 137 2.68 -6.20 -9.39
C ALA A 137 2.40 -6.48 -7.91
N TRP A 138 1.88 -5.48 -7.21
CA TRP A 138 1.48 -5.62 -5.82
C TRP A 138 0.26 -6.55 -5.67
N GLY A 139 -0.72 -6.46 -6.58
CA GLY A 139 -1.84 -7.40 -6.66
C GLY A 139 -1.39 -8.85 -6.87
N ALA A 140 -0.31 -9.08 -7.63
CA ALA A 140 0.25 -10.42 -7.83
C ALA A 140 0.87 -11.01 -6.55
N LEU A 141 1.23 -10.19 -5.55
CA LEU A 141 1.64 -10.69 -4.24
C LEU A 141 0.44 -11.22 -3.42
N LEU A 142 -0.77 -10.75 -3.70
CA LEU A 142 -2.01 -11.21 -3.05
C LEU A 142 -2.41 -12.56 -3.65
N PRO A 143 -2.01 -13.67 -3.00
CA PRO A 143 -2.75 -14.15 -1.83
C PRO A 143 -1.95 -14.17 -0.51
N TYR A 144 -0.67 -13.81 -0.56
CA TYR A 144 0.22 -13.86 0.60
C TYR A 144 0.43 -12.47 1.19
N HIS A 145 0.67 -12.41 2.49
CA HIS A 145 1.06 -11.19 3.18
C HIS A 145 2.18 -11.51 4.17
N ILE A 146 3.06 -10.57 4.46
CA ILE A 146 4.19 -10.81 5.37
C ILE A 146 3.74 -11.32 6.75
N HIS A 147 2.62 -10.80 7.27
CA HIS A 147 2.02 -11.25 8.54
C HIS A 147 1.40 -12.64 8.50
N ALA A 148 1.29 -13.22 7.31
CA ALA A 148 0.75 -14.55 7.13
C ALA A 148 1.81 -15.63 7.42
N PHE A 149 3.09 -15.26 7.46
CA PHE A 149 4.21 -16.17 7.73
C PHE A 149 4.75 -15.96 9.15
N ALA A 150 5.49 -16.96 9.65
CA ALA A 150 6.26 -16.78 10.88
C ALA A 150 7.35 -15.73 10.67
N SER A 151 7.71 -14.98 11.71
CA SER A 151 8.70 -13.89 11.63
C SER A 151 10.10 -14.33 11.19
N GLU A 152 10.44 -15.61 11.42
CA GLU A 152 11.73 -16.21 11.04
C GLU A 152 11.72 -16.78 9.61
N ASP A 153 10.56 -16.76 8.94
CA ASP A 153 10.42 -17.31 7.60
C ASP A 153 11.06 -16.37 6.56
N MET A 154 12.00 -16.89 5.78
CA MET A 154 12.67 -16.15 4.71
C MET A 154 11.70 -15.54 3.69
N ARG A 155 10.49 -16.10 3.55
CA ARG A 155 9.43 -15.55 2.71
C ARG A 155 8.97 -14.17 3.17
N VAL A 156 9.00 -13.87 4.47
CA VAL A 156 8.73 -12.54 5.04
C VAL A 156 9.70 -11.52 4.44
N LEU A 157 10.99 -11.85 4.44
CA LEU A 157 12.03 -10.97 3.92
C LEU A 157 11.86 -10.73 2.41
N LEU A 158 11.67 -11.80 1.64
CA LEU A 158 11.52 -11.71 0.18
C LEU A 158 10.29 -10.88 -0.22
N TYR A 159 9.13 -11.18 0.36
CA TYR A 159 7.90 -10.48 0.04
C TYR A 159 7.88 -9.05 0.55
N GLY A 160 8.28 -8.82 1.81
CA GLY A 160 8.30 -7.48 2.39
C GLY A 160 9.24 -6.56 1.62
N ASN A 161 10.42 -7.05 1.23
CA ASN A 161 11.33 -6.27 0.40
C ASN A 161 10.75 -5.97 -1.00
N CYS A 162 10.09 -6.95 -1.63
CA CYS A 162 9.46 -6.78 -2.94
C CYS A 162 8.31 -5.76 -2.87
N GLU A 163 7.41 -5.91 -1.90
CA GLU A 163 6.27 -5.04 -1.62
C GLU A 163 6.73 -3.61 -1.34
N ALA A 164 7.71 -3.44 -0.45
CA ALA A 164 8.28 -2.14 -0.14
C ALA A 164 8.90 -1.46 -1.37
N LYS A 165 9.59 -2.22 -2.24
CA LYS A 165 10.11 -1.69 -3.51
C LYS A 165 9.00 -1.26 -4.46
N ILE A 166 7.92 -2.03 -4.55
CA ILE A 166 6.75 -1.68 -5.37
C ILE A 166 6.12 -0.38 -4.86
N PHE A 167 5.82 -0.27 -3.56
CA PHE A 167 5.25 0.96 -3.01
C PHE A 167 6.20 2.15 -3.13
N ASN A 168 7.49 1.98 -2.87
CA ASN A 168 8.48 3.05 -3.03
C ASN A 168 8.55 3.51 -4.50
N ASN A 169 8.33 2.61 -5.46
CA ASN A 169 8.20 2.96 -6.87
C ASN A 169 6.90 3.71 -7.18
N MET A 170 5.77 3.34 -6.55
CA MET A 170 4.53 4.11 -6.65
C MET A 170 4.71 5.54 -6.12
N VAL A 171 5.40 5.73 -4.99
CA VAL A 171 5.69 7.05 -4.41
C VAL A 171 6.32 7.96 -5.47
N ILE A 172 7.39 7.50 -6.12
CA ILE A 172 8.09 8.34 -7.11
C ILE A 172 7.29 8.52 -8.40
N ALA A 173 6.54 7.51 -8.85
CA ALA A 173 5.65 7.63 -10.01
C ALA A 173 4.61 8.73 -9.79
N LEU A 174 3.98 8.76 -8.61
CA LEU A 174 2.99 9.76 -8.23
C LEU A 174 3.59 11.17 -8.11
N MET A 175 4.76 11.29 -7.49
CA MET A 175 5.48 12.56 -7.39
C MET A 175 5.86 13.14 -8.76
N GLU A 176 6.35 12.29 -9.66
CA GLU A 176 6.71 12.71 -11.00
C GLU A 176 5.48 13.06 -11.82
N TRP A 177 4.43 12.23 -11.77
CA TRP A 177 3.18 12.51 -12.46
C TRP A 177 2.57 13.85 -12.03
N SER A 178 2.49 14.10 -10.72
CA SER A 178 1.95 15.37 -10.20
C SER A 178 2.77 16.58 -10.67
N ARG A 179 4.06 16.39 -10.92
CA ARG A 179 5.00 17.45 -11.32
C ARG A 179 4.92 17.73 -12.82
N THR A 180 4.92 16.70 -13.65
CA THR A 180 5.16 16.83 -15.09
C THR A 180 3.88 16.94 -15.92
N ASP A 181 2.75 16.44 -15.45
CA ASP A 181 1.51 16.51 -16.21
C ASP A 181 0.86 17.89 -16.07
N ALA A 182 0.82 18.61 -17.19
CA ALA A 182 0.27 19.94 -17.30
C ALA A 182 -1.27 19.95 -17.35
N GLN A 183 -1.90 18.81 -17.66
CA GLN A 183 -3.37 18.69 -17.75
C GLN A 183 -4.02 18.48 -16.38
N LEU A 184 -3.25 18.02 -15.38
CA LEU A 184 -3.77 17.84 -14.03
C LEU A 184 -4.12 19.17 -13.37
N ALA A 185 -5.37 19.28 -12.93
CA ALA A 185 -5.81 20.37 -12.08
C ALA A 185 -4.99 20.41 -10.77
N PRO A 186 -4.79 21.59 -10.15
CA PRO A 186 -4.04 21.71 -8.90
C PRO A 186 -4.52 20.77 -7.79
N VAL A 187 -5.83 20.58 -7.64
CA VAL A 187 -6.41 19.66 -6.65
C VAL A 187 -6.01 18.21 -6.90
N SER A 188 -5.95 17.77 -8.17
CA SER A 188 -5.51 16.43 -8.55
C SER A 188 -4.03 16.21 -8.24
N LYS A 189 -3.19 17.24 -8.42
CA LYS A 189 -1.76 17.19 -8.05
C LYS A 189 -1.58 16.98 -6.54
N ILE A 190 -2.37 17.68 -5.72
CA ILE A 190 -2.37 17.47 -4.27
C ILE A 190 -2.88 16.07 -3.90
N ALA A 191 -3.91 15.57 -4.57
CA ALA A 191 -4.41 14.22 -4.35
C ALA A 191 -3.34 13.14 -4.66
N LEU A 192 -2.60 13.28 -5.76
CA LEU A 192 -1.48 12.39 -6.10
C LEU A 192 -0.37 12.43 -5.04
N LEU A 193 -0.03 13.62 -4.52
CA LEU A 193 0.97 13.75 -3.46
C LEU A 193 0.50 13.14 -2.14
N LYS A 194 -0.79 13.28 -1.79
CA LYS A 194 -1.37 12.60 -0.62
C LYS A 194 -1.28 11.08 -0.76
N LEU A 195 -1.61 10.56 -1.95
CA LEU A 195 -1.46 9.14 -2.23
C LEU A 195 -0.01 8.68 -2.14
N ALA A 196 0.93 9.47 -2.67
CA ALA A 196 2.36 9.19 -2.57
C ALA A 196 2.81 9.12 -1.10
N LEU A 197 2.27 10.00 -0.25
CA LEU A 197 2.52 9.99 1.18
C LEU A 197 2.02 8.70 1.83
N SER A 198 0.81 8.24 1.50
CA SER A 198 0.27 6.96 1.99
C SER A 198 1.12 5.76 1.52
N CYS A 199 1.55 5.73 0.26
CA CYS A 199 2.45 4.68 -0.24
C CYS A 199 3.77 4.66 0.54
N GLY A 200 4.35 5.83 0.81
CA GLY A 200 5.61 5.92 1.56
C GLY A 200 5.44 5.53 3.03
N GLN A 201 4.28 5.79 3.64
CA GLN A 201 3.97 5.31 4.99
C GLN A 201 4.02 3.80 5.10
N ILE A 202 3.45 3.07 4.14
CA ILE A 202 3.50 1.60 4.09
C ILE A 202 4.95 1.12 4.09
N VAL A 203 5.79 1.73 3.25
CA VAL A 203 7.22 1.38 3.17
C VAL A 203 7.91 1.63 4.50
N THR A 204 7.59 2.74 5.17
CA THR A 204 8.20 3.12 6.45
C THR A 204 7.46 2.55 7.66
N ASP A 205 6.55 1.60 7.48
CA ASP A 205 5.86 0.99 8.61
C ASP A 205 6.80 0.06 9.39
N PRO A 206 6.77 0.06 10.74
CA PRO A 206 7.64 -0.81 11.54
C PRO A 206 7.56 -2.29 11.17
N ALA A 207 6.39 -2.78 10.77
CA ALA A 207 6.22 -4.17 10.32
C ALA A 207 7.02 -4.49 9.06
N GLN A 208 7.13 -3.51 8.14
CA GLN A 208 7.86 -3.63 6.89
C GLN A 208 9.36 -3.37 7.09
N ALA A 209 9.72 -2.51 8.05
CA ALA A 209 11.09 -2.05 8.29
C ALA A 209 12.12 -3.17 8.45
N ALA A 210 11.73 -4.30 9.05
CA ALA A 210 12.59 -5.47 9.23
C ALA A 210 12.97 -6.17 7.92
N THR A 211 12.24 -5.91 6.84
CA THR A 211 12.45 -6.51 5.52
C THR A 211 13.12 -5.58 4.52
N LEU A 212 13.35 -4.31 4.91
CA LEU A 212 13.89 -3.29 4.02
C LEU A 212 15.40 -3.40 3.88
N ASP A 213 15.87 -3.13 2.67
CA ASP A 213 17.25 -2.69 2.48
C ASP A 213 17.41 -1.21 2.82
N VAL A 214 18.63 -0.83 3.22
CA VAL A 214 19.02 0.54 3.57
C VAL A 214 18.66 1.52 2.45
N GLY A 215 18.86 1.12 1.19
CA GLY A 215 18.57 1.95 0.03
C GLY A 215 17.08 2.29 -0.11
N THR A 216 16.21 1.32 0.16
CA THR A 216 14.75 1.47 0.10
C THR A 216 14.27 2.41 1.20
N MET A 217 14.73 2.21 2.44
CA MET A 217 14.38 3.08 3.57
C MET A 217 14.86 4.53 3.37
N PHE A 218 16.10 4.71 2.91
CA PHE A 218 16.65 6.03 2.60
C PHE A 218 15.84 6.76 1.53
N LYS A 219 15.53 6.08 0.41
CA LYS A 219 14.74 6.66 -0.69
C LYS A 219 13.32 7.01 -0.23
N ALA A 220 12.66 6.13 0.52
CA ALA A 220 11.32 6.36 1.04
C ALA A 220 11.31 7.59 1.96
N SER A 221 12.18 7.63 2.97
CA SER A 221 12.28 8.73 3.92
C SER A 221 12.54 10.08 3.23
N ARG A 222 13.46 10.11 2.25
CA ARG A 222 13.75 11.33 1.48
C ARG A 222 12.53 11.82 0.70
N ARG A 223 11.81 10.90 0.04
CA ARG A 223 10.59 11.22 -0.72
C ARG A 223 9.48 11.72 0.20
N MET A 224 9.32 11.13 1.38
CA MET A 224 8.34 11.56 2.38
C MET A 224 8.57 13.02 2.81
N ILE A 225 9.82 13.41 3.07
CA ILE A 225 10.16 14.81 3.41
C ILE A 225 9.83 15.75 2.24
N GLU A 226 10.16 15.36 1.01
CA GLU A 226 9.90 16.17 -0.18
C GLU A 226 8.40 16.37 -0.40
N ILE A 227 7.60 15.30 -0.30
CA ILE A 227 6.14 15.34 -0.40
C ILE A 227 5.58 16.24 0.71
N ALA A 228 6.02 16.05 1.96
CA ALA A 228 5.56 16.85 3.08
C ALA A 228 5.84 18.34 2.89
N THR A 229 7.02 18.70 2.40
CA THR A 229 7.39 20.09 2.10
C THR A 229 6.48 20.70 1.04
N LYS A 230 6.18 19.96 -0.04
CA LYS A 230 5.27 20.39 -1.10
C LYS A 230 3.84 20.59 -0.59
N LEU A 231 3.37 19.67 0.25
CA LEU A 231 2.04 19.72 0.84
C LEU A 231 1.90 20.88 1.85
N GLN A 232 2.89 21.10 2.72
CA GLN A 232 2.90 22.21 3.69
C GLN A 232 2.97 23.59 3.02
N GLY A 233 3.64 23.70 1.87
CA GLY A 233 3.67 24.94 1.08
C GLY A 233 2.38 25.22 0.30
N SER A 234 1.45 24.27 0.24
CA SER A 234 0.18 24.43 -0.47
C SER A 234 -0.86 25.01 0.49
N SER A 235 -1.39 26.22 0.20
CA SER A 235 -2.36 26.96 1.04
C SER A 235 -3.73 26.29 1.24
N GLN A 236 -3.91 25.05 0.78
CA GLN A 236 -5.14 24.28 0.99
C GLN A 236 -5.15 23.64 2.38
N ILE A 237 -6.08 24.10 3.22
CA ILE A 237 -6.35 23.72 4.61
C ILE A 237 -6.58 22.20 4.82
N ALA A 238 -6.82 21.43 3.74
CA ALA A 238 -7.27 20.03 3.77
C ALA A 238 -6.16 18.97 4.02
N ILE A 239 -5.02 19.33 4.61
CA ILE A 239 -3.93 18.39 4.91
C ILE A 239 -3.63 18.33 6.42
N ASN A 240 -4.33 19.13 7.22
CA ASN A 240 -4.26 19.07 8.68
C ASN A 240 -4.70 17.68 9.15
N GLY A 241 -3.85 17.01 9.93
CA GLY A 241 -4.14 15.71 10.55
C GLY A 241 -3.57 14.49 9.85
N HIS A 242 -2.91 14.61 8.68
CA HIS A 242 -2.22 13.46 8.10
C HIS A 242 -0.98 13.10 8.93
N TYR A 243 -0.97 11.93 9.56
CA TYR A 243 0.09 11.50 10.49
C TYR A 243 1.51 11.64 9.92
N ALA A 244 1.78 11.25 8.68
CA ALA A 244 3.12 11.44 8.08
C ALA A 244 3.61 12.90 7.96
N LEU A 245 2.73 13.89 8.17
CA LEU A 245 3.06 15.31 8.21
C LEU A 245 3.22 15.85 9.64
N ASP A 246 2.99 15.01 10.65
CA ASP A 246 3.26 15.37 12.03
C ASP A 246 4.75 15.64 12.24
N HIS A 247 5.06 16.54 13.17
CA HIS A 247 6.43 16.98 13.41
C HIS A 247 7.38 15.81 13.74
N ARG A 248 6.96 14.84 14.56
CA ARG A 248 7.75 13.68 14.96
C ARG A 248 7.98 12.72 13.79
N SER A 249 6.97 12.48 12.96
CA SER A 249 7.12 11.70 11.72
C SER A 249 8.15 12.34 10.78
N LEU A 250 8.12 13.67 10.63
CA LEU A 250 9.11 14.37 9.80
C LEU A 250 10.52 14.34 10.39
N GLU A 251 10.66 14.48 11.72
CA GLU A 251 11.96 14.28 12.40
C GLU A 251 12.49 12.87 12.20
N HIS A 252 11.62 11.86 12.24
CA HIS A 252 11.98 10.48 11.98
C HIS A 252 12.52 10.27 10.57
N TYR A 253 11.82 10.78 9.56
CA TYR A 253 12.30 10.69 8.19
C TYR A 253 13.62 11.43 8.01
N ARG A 254 13.80 12.62 8.64
CA ARG A 254 15.08 13.36 8.60
C ARG A 254 16.20 12.56 9.24
N PHE A 255 15.96 11.95 10.40
CA PHE A 255 16.94 11.08 11.07
C PHE A 255 17.42 9.97 10.13
N PHE A 256 16.50 9.27 9.46
CA PHE A 256 16.86 8.21 8.53
C PHE A 256 17.56 8.71 7.27
N VAL A 257 17.17 9.87 6.73
CA VAL A 257 17.90 10.46 5.60
C VAL A 257 19.36 10.74 5.97
N GLU A 258 19.60 11.39 7.11
CA GLU A 258 20.96 11.71 7.55
C GLU A 258 21.76 10.45 7.87
N LYS A 259 21.20 9.55 8.70
CA LYS A 259 21.87 8.33 9.16
C LYS A 259 22.18 7.36 8.01
N LEU A 260 21.30 7.25 7.02
CA LEU A 260 21.44 6.29 5.93
C LEU A 260 22.16 6.87 4.71
N LYS A 261 22.51 8.15 4.66
CA LYS A 261 23.04 8.82 3.47
C LYS A 261 24.23 8.09 2.86
N ASP A 262 25.20 7.72 3.68
CA ASP A 262 26.46 7.08 3.26
C ASP A 262 26.50 5.57 3.60
N ALA A 263 25.37 5.01 4.04
CA ALA A 263 25.24 3.60 4.40
C ALA A 263 25.18 2.67 3.17
N PRO A 264 25.61 1.40 3.29
CA PRO A 264 25.59 0.42 2.20
C PRO A 264 24.16 0.08 1.81
N LYS A 265 23.76 0.46 0.59
CA LYS A 265 22.35 0.47 0.15
C LYS A 265 21.75 -0.92 -0.07
N ASP A 266 22.60 -1.93 -0.25
CA ASP A 266 22.28 -3.32 -0.55
C ASP A 266 22.11 -4.18 0.71
N LYS A 267 22.48 -3.67 1.89
CA LYS A 267 22.31 -4.38 3.16
C LYS A 267 20.90 -4.22 3.71
N LEU A 268 20.42 -5.24 4.43
CA LEU A 268 19.20 -5.11 5.22
C LEU A 268 19.40 -4.10 6.34
N LEU A 269 18.36 -3.32 6.60
CA LEU A 269 18.43 -2.14 7.47
C LEU A 269 18.94 -2.48 8.88
N PHE A 270 18.35 -3.51 9.49
CA PHE A 270 18.68 -3.91 10.86
C PHE A 270 19.86 -4.87 10.96
N GLU A 271 20.24 -5.54 9.86
CA GLU A 271 21.52 -6.26 9.82
C GLU A 271 22.70 -5.29 9.76
N TRP A 272 22.53 -4.18 9.05
CA TRP A 272 23.54 -3.13 8.98
C TRP A 272 23.68 -2.36 10.30
N ASP A 273 22.57 -1.97 10.92
CA ASP A 273 22.57 -1.27 12.21
C ASP A 273 21.34 -1.68 13.04
N GLY A 274 21.54 -2.67 13.92
CA GLY A 274 20.49 -3.19 14.80
C GLY A 274 19.93 -2.15 15.79
N SER A 275 20.68 -1.09 16.10
CA SER A 275 20.19 -0.02 16.99
C SER A 275 19.04 0.79 16.38
N LEU A 276 18.84 0.69 15.06
CA LEU A 276 17.72 1.33 14.37
C LEU A 276 16.37 0.66 14.68
N GLN A 277 16.37 -0.60 15.12
CA GLN A 277 15.15 -1.30 15.48
C GLN A 277 14.47 -0.64 16.69
N ASP A 278 15.25 -0.27 17.71
CA ASP A 278 14.75 0.42 18.91
C ASP A 278 14.16 1.79 18.56
N LYS A 279 14.79 2.50 17.62
CA LYS A 279 14.29 3.79 17.12
C LYS A 279 12.94 3.67 16.44
N PHE A 280 12.67 2.56 15.73
CA PHE A 280 11.36 2.28 15.15
C PHE A 280 10.29 1.98 16.21
N VAL A 281 10.62 1.16 17.21
CA VAL A 281 9.68 0.77 18.28
C VAL A 281 9.22 1.97 19.09
N HIS A 282 10.15 2.87 19.47
CA HIS A 282 9.82 4.08 20.21
C HIS A 282 8.80 4.98 19.49
N LEU A 283 8.87 5.03 18.16
CA LEU A 283 7.99 5.87 17.36
C LEU A 283 6.65 5.21 17.06
N ALA A 284 6.62 3.88 16.88
CA ALA A 284 5.38 3.13 16.78
C ALA A 284 4.51 3.27 18.04
N ASN A 285 5.13 3.20 19.22
CA ASN A 285 4.44 3.33 20.51
C ASN A 285 3.93 4.76 20.77
N SER A 286 4.54 5.77 20.16
CA SER A 286 4.06 7.16 20.23
C SER A 286 2.79 7.43 19.41
N ARG A 287 2.31 6.45 18.64
CA ARG A 287 1.06 6.51 17.84
C ARG A 287 -0.21 6.23 18.66
N VAL A 288 -0.08 5.75 19.90
CA VAL A 288 -1.19 5.20 20.72
C VAL A 288 -1.72 6.20 21.78
N VAL A 289 -1.32 7.47 21.72
CA VAL A 289 -1.73 8.52 22.68
C VAL A 289 -2.62 9.55 22.01
#